data_AF-A0A7Y5Y5G2-F1
#
_entry.id   AF-A0A7Y5Y5G2-F1
#
_cell.length_a   1.000
_cell.length_b   1.000
_cell.length_c   1.000
_cell.angle_alpha   90.00
_cell.angle_beta   90.00
_cell.angle_gamma   90.00
#
_symmetry.space_group_name_H-M   'P 1'
#
loop_
_entity.id
_entity.type
_entity.pdbx_description
1 polymer ?
#
loop_
_entity_poly.entity_id
_entity_poly.type
_entity_poly.pdbx_seq_one_letter_code
_entity_poly.pdbx_strand_id
1 'polypeptide(L)'
;MCNGQGKTNFDVLLAATLRWCAICQPVHGSAGCAFVFENDQKSEYTQQLFKRFPGFDFQDGGWFALEAQDVHYRIKCVNWLTVLCDALVEELGGRDKMRAALEPVCEVHDYPGGVVIQAGAFPQIGDTWRDEVPEAYRLVARYTKAIRFEAYREGLFRVPQGLDDNEETLAWIRRFD
;
A
#
# COMPACT_ATOMS: atom_id res chain seq x y z
N MET A 1 -3.53 10.79 15.91
CA MET A 1 -2.09 10.44 15.89
C MET A 1 -1.24 11.68 16.17
N CYS A 2 -1.43 12.30 17.33
CA CYS A 2 -0.64 13.45 17.76
C CYS A 2 -0.02 13.13 19.13
N ASN A 3 1.12 13.73 19.44
CA ASN A 3 1.69 13.68 20.79
C ASN A 3 0.79 14.47 21.78
N GLY A 4 1.13 14.43 23.07
CA GLY A 4 0.41 15.20 24.11
C GLY A 4 0.40 16.72 23.91
N GLN A 5 1.09 17.23 22.88
CA GLN A 5 1.17 18.65 22.51
C GLN A 5 0.41 18.95 21.19
N GLY A 6 -0.31 17.99 20.63
CA GLY A 6 -1.09 18.17 19.41
C GLY A 6 -0.29 18.12 18.09
N LYS A 7 1.04 17.91 18.15
CA LYS A 7 1.88 17.72 16.95
C LYS A 7 1.70 16.30 16.40
N THR A 8 1.57 16.17 15.09
CA THR A 8 1.46 14.87 14.43
C THR A 8 2.73 14.03 14.63
N ASN A 9 2.56 12.72 14.83
CA ASN A 9 3.67 11.78 15.04
C ASN A 9 3.99 10.97 13.77
N PHE A 10 3.71 11.52 12.59
CA PHE A 10 3.92 10.82 11.32
C PHE A 10 5.41 10.53 11.07
N ASP A 11 6.30 11.45 11.45
CA ASP A 11 7.75 11.25 11.41
C ASP A 11 8.19 10.03 12.24
N VAL A 12 7.49 9.73 13.35
CA VAL A 12 7.79 8.57 14.20
C VAL A 12 7.46 7.27 13.45
N LEU A 13 6.35 7.23 12.71
CA LEU A 13 5.98 6.06 11.91
C LEU A 13 6.96 5.86 10.76
N LEU A 14 7.29 6.92 10.01
CA LEU A 14 8.30 6.87 8.96
C LEU A 14 9.66 6.38 9.49
N ALA A 15 10.13 6.96 10.59
CA ALA A 15 11.39 6.55 11.20
C ALA A 15 11.35 5.10 11.70
N ALA A 16 10.21 4.62 12.22
CA ALA A 16 10.05 3.22 12.61
C ALA A 16 10.10 2.30 11.38
N THR A 17 9.38 2.62 10.31
CA THR A 17 9.40 1.86 9.06
C THR A 17 10.81 1.78 8.48
N LEU A 18 11.55 2.90 8.40
CA LEU A 18 12.93 2.91 7.92
C LEU A 18 13.86 2.05 8.78
N ARG A 19 13.71 2.10 10.12
CA ARG A 19 14.49 1.23 11.04
C ARG A 19 14.21 -0.25 10.78
N TRP A 20 12.94 -0.65 10.64
CA TRP A 20 12.58 -2.03 10.31
C TRP A 20 13.12 -2.44 8.94
N CYS A 21 13.05 -1.57 7.94
CA CYS A 21 13.62 -1.86 6.62
C CYS A 21 15.13 -2.05 6.67
N ALA A 22 15.86 -1.23 7.43
CA ALA A 22 17.30 -1.34 7.58
C ALA A 22 17.72 -2.65 8.28
N ILE A 23 16.90 -3.16 9.21
CA ILE A 23 17.16 -4.43 9.93
C ILE A 23 16.79 -5.63 9.07
N CYS A 24 15.60 -5.63 8.48
CA CYS A 24 15.02 -6.80 7.83
C CYS A 24 15.32 -6.90 6.32
N GLN A 25 15.68 -5.79 5.68
CA GLN A 25 15.86 -5.66 4.23
C GLN A 25 14.73 -6.36 3.43
N PRO A 26 13.45 -5.99 3.68
CA PRO A 26 12.33 -6.72 3.11
C PRO A 26 12.28 -6.57 1.59
N VAL A 27 11.74 -7.59 0.90
CA VAL A 27 11.49 -7.53 -0.55
C VAL A 27 10.48 -6.42 -0.88
N HIS A 28 9.41 -6.34 -0.10
CA HIS A 28 8.42 -5.26 -0.19
C HIS A 28 7.64 -5.14 1.13
N GLY A 29 6.83 -4.09 1.25
CA GLY A 29 5.97 -3.88 2.41
C GLY A 29 5.12 -2.61 2.30
N SER A 30 4.18 -2.43 3.22
CA SER A 30 3.38 -1.21 3.33
C SER A 30 3.27 -0.76 4.79
N ALA A 31 3.14 0.54 5.00
CA ALA A 31 2.77 1.10 6.30
C ALA A 31 1.88 2.33 6.10
N GLY A 32 0.92 2.52 7.01
CA GLY A 32 -0.08 3.58 6.90
C GLY A 32 -1.33 3.23 7.70
N CYS A 33 -2.47 3.76 7.26
CA CYS A 33 -3.76 3.43 7.84
C CYS A 33 -4.24 2.07 7.28
N ALA A 34 -4.79 1.22 8.14
CA ALA A 34 -5.37 -0.04 7.72
C ALA A 34 -6.58 -0.38 8.59
N PHE A 35 -7.50 -1.15 8.03
CA PHE A 35 -8.51 -1.82 8.84
C PHE A 35 -7.91 -3.09 9.46
N VAL A 36 -8.12 -3.25 10.76
CA VAL A 36 -7.72 -4.44 11.51
C VAL A 36 -8.98 -5.20 11.89
N PHE A 37 -9.06 -6.44 11.45
CA PHE A 37 -10.18 -7.33 11.72
C PHE A 37 -9.77 -8.41 12.72
N GLU A 38 -10.70 -8.78 13.60
CA GLU A 38 -10.53 -9.97 14.45
C GLU A 38 -10.58 -11.27 13.62
N ASN A 39 -11.34 -11.28 12.53
CA ASN A 39 -11.40 -12.36 11.55
C ASN A 39 -11.77 -11.83 10.15
N ASP A 40 -11.47 -12.62 9.11
CA ASP A 40 -11.74 -12.32 7.70
C ASP A 40 -13.23 -12.15 7.40
N GLN A 41 -14.12 -12.87 8.09
CA GLN A 41 -15.57 -12.77 7.89
C GLN A 41 -16.10 -11.35 8.06
N LYS A 42 -15.51 -10.54 8.95
CA LYS A 42 -15.92 -9.14 9.13
C LYS A 42 -15.63 -8.25 7.92
N SER A 43 -14.81 -8.68 6.97
CA SER A 43 -14.54 -7.95 5.73
C SER A 43 -15.79 -7.83 4.84
N GLU A 44 -16.70 -8.81 4.87
CA GLU A 44 -17.93 -8.81 4.07
C GLU A 44 -18.83 -7.61 4.40
N TYR A 45 -18.93 -7.26 5.69
CA TYR A 45 -19.75 -6.14 6.17
C TYR A 45 -19.06 -4.78 6.01
N THR A 46 -17.76 -4.75 5.70
CA THR A 46 -16.96 -3.51 5.64
C THR A 46 -16.48 -3.17 4.24
N GLN A 47 -16.82 -3.97 3.23
CA GLN A 47 -16.59 -3.73 1.79
C GLN A 47 -16.87 -2.28 1.36
N GLN A 48 -18.03 -1.75 1.76
CA GLN A 48 -18.43 -0.39 1.40
C GLN A 48 -17.50 0.68 1.97
N LEU A 49 -16.90 0.43 3.14
CA LEU A 49 -15.93 1.34 3.74
C LEU A 49 -14.60 1.31 3.00
N PHE A 50 -14.13 0.15 2.54
CA PHE A 50 -12.90 0.07 1.72
C PHE A 50 -13.04 0.85 0.40
N LYS A 51 -14.20 0.72 -0.25
CA LYS A 51 -14.50 1.41 -1.51
C LYS A 51 -14.66 2.92 -1.31
N ARG A 52 -15.20 3.34 -0.17
CA ARG A 52 -15.36 4.76 0.15
C ARG A 52 -14.06 5.42 0.59
N PHE A 53 -13.27 4.76 1.43
CA PHE A 53 -12.08 5.32 2.08
C PHE A 53 -10.81 4.60 1.59
N PRO A 54 -10.35 4.86 0.36
CA PRO A 54 -9.35 4.03 -0.33
C PRO A 54 -7.95 4.10 0.29
N GLY A 55 -7.67 5.10 1.13
CA GLY A 55 -6.42 5.24 1.86
C GLY A 55 -6.22 4.22 2.98
N PHE A 56 -7.26 3.48 3.37
CA PHE A 56 -7.09 2.33 4.24
C PHE A 56 -6.61 1.10 3.46
N ASP A 57 -5.58 0.46 3.97
CA ASP A 57 -5.13 -0.85 3.53
C ASP A 57 -5.92 -1.97 4.24
N PHE A 58 -5.92 -3.15 3.63
CA PHE A 58 -6.52 -4.36 4.17
C PHE A 58 -5.42 -5.26 4.71
N GLN A 59 -5.40 -5.54 6.02
CA GLN A 59 -4.46 -6.47 6.62
C GLN A 59 -4.89 -7.90 6.30
N ASP A 60 -4.23 -8.53 5.33
CA ASP A 60 -4.62 -9.82 4.74
C ASP A 60 -4.06 -11.05 5.48
N GLY A 61 -3.42 -10.86 6.64
CA GLY A 61 -2.97 -11.97 7.49
C GLY A 61 -1.97 -12.93 6.84
N GLY A 62 -1.37 -12.57 5.71
CA GLY A 62 -0.46 -13.42 4.93
C GLY A 62 -1.08 -14.06 3.69
N TRP A 63 -2.37 -13.81 3.41
CA TRP A 63 -3.06 -14.36 2.23
C TRP A 63 -2.39 -13.96 0.91
N PHE A 64 -1.92 -12.72 0.80
CA PHE A 64 -1.17 -12.25 -0.36
C PHE A 64 0.06 -13.12 -0.65
N ALA A 65 0.79 -13.53 0.39
CA ALA A 65 1.96 -14.39 0.21
C ALA A 65 1.56 -15.79 -0.28
N LEU A 66 0.42 -16.31 0.15
CA LEU A 66 -0.14 -17.58 -0.32
C LEU A 66 -0.61 -17.50 -1.78
N GLU A 67 -1.19 -16.38 -2.20
CA GLU A 67 -1.63 -16.14 -3.57
C GLU A 67 -0.46 -15.92 -4.53
N ALA A 68 0.54 -15.15 -4.10
CA ALA A 68 1.74 -14.91 -4.89
C ALA A 68 2.58 -16.19 -5.09
N GLN A 69 2.59 -17.12 -4.13
CA GLN A 69 3.39 -18.36 -4.17
C GLN A 69 4.84 -18.06 -4.57
N ASP A 70 5.28 -18.62 -5.71
CA ASP A 70 6.63 -18.47 -6.25
C ASP A 70 6.81 -17.19 -7.09
N VAL A 71 5.77 -16.38 -7.26
CA VAL A 71 5.83 -15.08 -7.92
C VAL A 71 6.44 -14.06 -6.95
N HIS A 72 7.77 -14.06 -6.90
CA HIS A 72 8.53 -13.12 -6.11
C HIS A 72 8.56 -11.73 -6.74
N TYR A 73 9.00 -10.73 -5.95
CA TYR A 73 9.18 -9.35 -6.40
C TYR A 73 7.89 -8.76 -6.99
N ARG A 74 6.77 -8.93 -6.29
CA ARG A 74 5.53 -8.22 -6.60
C ARG A 74 4.94 -7.64 -5.33
N ILE A 75 4.26 -6.51 -5.46
CA ILE A 75 3.56 -5.86 -4.34
C ILE A 75 2.05 -6.12 -4.43
N LYS A 76 1.40 -6.22 -3.27
CA LYS A 76 -0.06 -6.30 -3.17
C LYS A 76 -0.73 -5.04 -3.73
N CYS A 77 -0.39 -3.89 -3.13
CA CYS A 77 -0.84 -2.56 -3.53
C CYS A 77 0.02 -1.50 -2.80
N VAL A 78 -0.33 -0.23 -2.96
CA VAL A 78 0.33 0.90 -2.29
C VAL A 78 -0.39 1.33 -1.01
N ASN A 79 0.33 1.99 -0.11
CA ASN A 79 -0.17 2.72 1.06
C ASN A 79 0.64 4.00 1.25
N TRP A 80 0.44 4.74 2.36
CA TRP A 80 1.18 5.97 2.67
C TRP A 80 2.69 5.77 2.53
N LEU A 81 3.21 4.69 3.13
CA LEU A 81 4.58 4.24 2.96
C LEU A 81 4.54 2.92 2.17
N THR A 82 5.28 2.86 1.06
CA THR A 82 5.43 1.67 0.23
C THR A 82 6.91 1.30 0.16
N VAL A 83 7.26 0.12 0.67
CA VAL A 83 8.63 -0.38 0.75
C VAL A 83 8.93 -1.24 -0.46
N LEU A 84 10.05 -1.00 -1.14
CA LEU A 84 10.50 -1.74 -2.30
C LEU A 84 12.00 -2.07 -2.15
N CYS A 85 12.38 -3.33 -2.38
CA CYS A 85 13.79 -3.69 -2.45
C CYS A 85 14.45 -3.23 -3.76
N ASP A 86 15.78 -3.28 -3.82
CA ASP A 86 16.57 -2.86 -4.98
C ASP A 86 16.13 -3.55 -6.29
N ALA A 87 15.85 -4.84 -6.27
CA ALA A 87 15.41 -5.56 -7.48
C ALA A 87 14.11 -4.98 -8.07
N LEU A 88 13.16 -4.60 -7.21
CA LEU A 88 11.92 -3.93 -7.64
C LEU A 88 12.18 -2.51 -8.15
N VAL A 89 13.08 -1.78 -7.50
CA VAL A 89 13.47 -0.42 -7.92
C VAL A 89 14.13 -0.45 -9.31
N GLU A 90 15.00 -1.43 -9.56
CA GLU A 90 15.66 -1.61 -10.86
C GLU A 90 14.66 -2.02 -11.95
N GLU A 91 13.68 -2.90 -11.67
CA GLU A 91 12.61 -3.23 -12.63
C GLU A 91 11.79 -1.98 -13.02
N LEU A 92 11.65 -1.02 -12.12
CA LEU A 92 10.99 0.27 -12.39
C LEU A 92 11.90 1.30 -13.10
N GLY A 93 13.17 0.98 -13.30
CA GLY A 93 14.16 1.81 -14.01
C GLY A 93 15.09 2.61 -13.10
N GLY A 94 15.26 2.20 -11.85
CA GLY A 94 16.27 2.71 -10.93
C GLY A 94 15.82 3.94 -10.11
N ARG A 95 16.66 4.30 -9.13
CA ARG A 95 16.39 5.36 -8.15
C ARG A 95 16.22 6.74 -8.78
N ASP A 96 17.08 7.11 -9.73
CA ASP A 96 17.05 8.44 -10.34
C ASP A 96 15.74 8.69 -11.09
N LYS A 97 15.29 7.69 -11.86
CA LYS A 97 14.01 7.74 -12.56
C LYS A 97 12.83 7.79 -11.58
N MET A 98 12.93 7.03 -10.49
CA MET A 98 11.91 7.03 -9.43
C MET A 98 11.77 8.41 -8.78
N ARG A 99 12.89 9.01 -8.36
CA ARG A 99 12.90 10.36 -7.75
C ARG A 99 12.35 11.39 -8.73
N ALA A 100 12.82 11.37 -9.98
CA ALA A 100 12.35 12.29 -11.02
C ALA A 100 10.84 12.17 -11.32
N ALA A 101 10.25 10.98 -11.14
CA ALA A 101 8.82 10.74 -11.39
C ALA A 101 7.92 11.05 -10.18
N LEU A 102 8.45 10.92 -8.96
CA LEU A 102 7.65 10.95 -7.72
C LEU A 102 7.81 12.25 -6.93
N GLU A 103 9.00 12.85 -6.91
CA GLU A 103 9.27 14.07 -6.16
C GLU A 103 8.80 15.32 -6.92
N PRO A 104 8.35 16.39 -6.21
CA PRO A 104 8.29 16.54 -4.75
C PRO A 104 6.97 16.08 -4.13
N VAL A 105 6.04 15.50 -4.91
CA VAL A 105 4.70 15.11 -4.42
C VAL A 105 4.81 13.96 -3.41
N CYS A 106 5.70 13.02 -3.69
CA CYS A 106 6.09 11.94 -2.81
C CYS A 106 7.58 12.08 -2.48
N GLU A 107 8.01 11.58 -1.33
CA GLU A 107 9.43 11.51 -0.97
C GLU A 107 9.94 10.08 -1.09
N VAL A 108 11.17 9.90 -1.56
CA VAL A 108 11.82 8.58 -1.64
C VAL A 108 12.94 8.50 -0.61
N HIS A 109 12.85 7.57 0.32
CA HIS A 109 13.80 7.40 1.41
C HIS A 109 14.62 6.13 1.19
N ASP A 110 15.94 6.26 1.10
CA ASP A 110 16.82 5.09 0.96
C ASP A 110 16.94 4.32 2.27
N TYR A 111 17.05 2.99 2.15
CA TYR A 111 17.53 2.12 3.21
C TYR A 111 18.47 1.05 2.63
N PRO A 112 19.30 0.37 3.45
CA PRO A 112 20.12 -0.73 2.96
C PRO A 112 19.27 -1.83 2.29
N GLY A 113 19.39 -1.99 0.97
CA GLY A 113 18.66 -2.99 0.20
C GLY A 113 17.38 -2.50 -0.48
N GLY A 114 17.08 -1.19 -0.46
CA GLY A 114 15.91 -0.66 -1.18
C GLY A 114 15.55 0.79 -0.87
N VAL A 115 14.27 1.11 -1.04
CA VAL A 115 13.67 2.42 -0.79
C VAL A 115 12.29 2.32 -0.11
N VAL A 116 11.90 3.36 0.62
CA VAL A 116 10.53 3.59 1.08
C VAL A 116 9.99 4.82 0.34
N ILE A 117 8.93 4.63 -0.43
CA ILE A 117 8.18 5.72 -1.06
C ILE A 117 7.15 6.23 -0.06
N GLN A 118 7.18 7.52 0.24
CA GLN A 118 6.21 8.22 1.08
C GLN A 118 5.24 9.03 0.20
N ALA A 119 4.00 8.57 0.09
CA ALA A 119 2.93 9.21 -0.67
C ALA A 119 2.35 10.43 0.08
N GLY A 120 2.95 11.60 -0.12
CA GLY A 120 2.55 12.85 0.52
C GLY A 120 3.04 12.99 1.97
N ALA A 121 2.96 14.21 2.50
CA ALA A 121 3.54 14.56 3.80
C ALA A 121 2.88 13.86 5.01
N PHE A 122 1.65 13.37 4.87
CA PHE A 122 0.91 12.68 5.92
C PHE A 122 -0.03 11.64 5.29
N PRO A 123 -0.37 10.55 6.02
CA PRO A 123 -1.29 9.53 5.53
C PRO A 123 -2.67 10.15 5.25
N GLN A 124 -3.23 9.82 4.09
CA GLN A 124 -4.54 10.31 3.65
C GLN A 124 -5.50 9.15 3.51
N ILE A 125 -6.69 9.28 4.09
CA ILE A 125 -7.75 8.26 4.02
C ILE A 125 -8.56 8.41 2.71
N GLY A 126 -8.82 9.66 2.30
CA GLY A 126 -9.66 9.98 1.16
C GLY A 126 -11.14 9.64 1.33
N ASP A 127 -12.01 10.14 0.46
CA ASP A 127 -13.44 9.81 0.44
C ASP A 127 -13.97 9.87 -1.00
N THR A 128 -14.26 8.71 -1.60
CA THR A 128 -14.72 8.63 -3.00
C THR A 128 -16.10 9.26 -3.21
N TRP A 129 -16.92 9.40 -2.17
CA TRP A 129 -18.21 10.10 -2.28
C TRP A 129 -18.06 11.62 -2.34
N ARG A 130 -16.86 12.12 -2.05
CA ARG A 130 -16.51 13.53 -2.09
C ARG A 130 -15.47 13.83 -3.19
N ASP A 131 -15.18 12.84 -4.03
CA ASP A 131 -14.10 12.89 -5.04
C ASP A 131 -12.71 13.20 -4.43
N GLU A 132 -12.48 12.82 -3.18
CA GLU A 132 -11.27 13.11 -2.41
C GLU A 132 -10.30 11.90 -2.43
N VAL A 133 -9.99 11.36 -3.62
CA VAL A 133 -9.00 10.27 -3.73
C VAL A 133 -7.58 10.85 -3.65
N PRO A 134 -6.70 10.37 -2.74
CA PRO A 134 -5.34 10.90 -2.56
C PRO A 134 -4.49 10.86 -3.84
N GLU A 135 -4.20 12.01 -4.45
CA GLU A 135 -3.43 12.05 -5.71
C GLU A 135 -2.01 11.51 -5.56
N ALA A 136 -1.37 11.69 -4.39
CA ALA A 136 -0.06 11.10 -4.11
C ALA A 136 -0.12 9.56 -4.17
N TYR A 137 -1.21 8.93 -3.70
CA TYR A 137 -1.38 7.48 -3.78
C TYR A 137 -1.63 7.04 -5.22
N ARG A 138 -2.40 7.81 -6.00
CA ARG A 138 -2.58 7.56 -7.45
C ARG A 138 -1.26 7.64 -8.20
N LEU A 139 -0.42 8.62 -7.88
CA LEU A 139 0.91 8.76 -8.48
C LEU A 139 1.78 7.52 -8.20
N VAL A 140 1.87 7.08 -6.94
CA VAL A 140 2.65 5.88 -6.57
C VAL A 140 2.05 4.61 -7.17
N ALA A 141 0.72 4.48 -7.21
CA ALA A 141 0.05 3.32 -7.81
C ALA A 141 0.31 3.24 -9.32
N ARG A 142 0.23 4.36 -10.05
CA ARG A 142 0.58 4.43 -11.46
C ARG A 142 2.05 4.06 -11.70
N TYR A 143 2.96 4.59 -10.88
CA TYR A 143 4.39 4.32 -11.01
C TYR A 143 4.75 2.84 -10.76
N THR A 144 4.15 2.24 -9.72
CA THR A 144 4.44 0.86 -9.31
C THR A 144 3.56 -0.19 -10.02
N LYS A 145 2.70 0.22 -10.97
CA LYS A 145 1.74 -0.68 -11.65
C LYS A 145 2.37 -1.92 -12.26
N ALA A 146 3.56 -1.82 -12.85
CA ALA A 146 4.25 -2.94 -13.51
C ALA A 146 4.67 -4.06 -12.54
N ILE A 147 4.86 -3.74 -11.26
CA ILE A 147 5.28 -4.68 -10.21
C ILE A 147 4.13 -5.06 -9.26
N ARG A 148 2.90 -4.63 -9.53
CA ARG A 148 1.73 -5.04 -8.75
C ARG A 148 1.33 -6.46 -9.14
N PHE A 149 1.11 -7.30 -8.14
CA PHE A 149 0.55 -8.63 -8.36
C PHE A 149 -0.94 -8.53 -8.66
N GLU A 150 -1.40 -9.18 -9.73
CA GLU A 150 -2.81 -9.21 -10.11
C GLU A 150 -3.31 -10.62 -10.46
N ALA A 151 -2.48 -11.66 -10.28
CA ALA A 151 -2.80 -13.04 -10.65
C ALA A 151 -3.44 -13.84 -9.50
N TYR A 152 -4.42 -13.24 -8.81
CA TYR A 152 -5.15 -13.86 -7.72
C TYR A 152 -6.02 -15.03 -8.22
N ARG A 153 -5.97 -16.15 -7.51
CA ARG A 153 -6.82 -17.33 -7.71
C ARG A 153 -8.01 -17.29 -6.77
N GLU A 154 -7.77 -16.86 -5.53
CA GLU A 154 -8.80 -16.62 -4.52
C GLU A 154 -8.76 -15.15 -4.05
N GLY A 155 -9.92 -14.63 -3.66
CA GLY A 155 -10.03 -13.24 -3.22
C GLY A 155 -9.25 -12.96 -1.94
N LEU A 156 -8.74 -11.73 -1.81
CA LEU A 156 -7.97 -11.27 -0.66
C LEU A 156 -8.80 -11.17 0.62
N PHE A 157 -10.11 -11.00 0.47
CA PHE A 157 -11.08 -10.79 1.53
C PHE A 157 -12.43 -11.36 1.12
N ARG A 158 -13.30 -11.57 2.11
CA ARG A 158 -14.68 -11.98 1.83
C ARG A 158 -15.51 -10.80 1.34
N VAL A 159 -16.48 -11.12 0.50
CA VAL A 159 -17.43 -10.18 -0.07
C VAL A 159 -18.86 -10.61 0.26
N PRO A 160 -19.84 -9.67 0.29
CA PRO A 160 -21.25 -10.01 0.38
C PRO A 160 -21.67 -11.02 -0.69
N GLN A 161 -22.67 -11.83 -0.33
CA GLN A 161 -23.26 -12.80 -1.23
C GLN A 161 -23.70 -12.15 -2.56
N GLY A 162 -23.30 -12.76 -3.67
CA GLY A 162 -23.65 -12.31 -5.03
C GLY A 162 -22.59 -11.44 -5.71
N LEU A 163 -21.50 -11.12 -5.02
CA LEU A 163 -20.29 -10.53 -5.62
C LEU A 163 -19.25 -11.63 -5.90
N ASP A 164 -18.33 -11.34 -6.82
CA ASP A 164 -17.17 -12.20 -7.10
C ASP A 164 -15.95 -11.70 -6.32
N ASP A 165 -15.41 -12.56 -5.45
CA ASP A 165 -14.30 -12.24 -4.55
C ASP A 165 -13.03 -11.80 -5.30
N ASN A 166 -12.76 -12.38 -6.48
CA ASN A 166 -11.60 -12.04 -7.29
C ASN A 166 -11.79 -10.69 -8.00
N GLU A 167 -12.95 -10.45 -8.59
CA GLU A 167 -13.26 -9.15 -9.20
C GLU A 167 -13.16 -8.01 -8.18
N GLU A 168 -13.69 -8.22 -6.98
CA GLU A 168 -13.63 -7.24 -5.90
C GLU A 168 -12.21 -7.04 -5.36
N THR A 169 -11.42 -8.12 -5.28
CA THR A 169 -10.00 -8.03 -4.94
C THR A 169 -9.23 -7.20 -5.97
N LEU A 170 -9.43 -7.48 -7.26
CA LEU A 170 -8.79 -6.75 -8.35
C LEU A 170 -9.23 -5.28 -8.39
N ALA A 171 -10.51 -5.00 -8.19
CA ALA A 171 -11.02 -3.64 -8.08
C ALA A 171 -10.35 -2.89 -6.91
N TRP A 172 -10.16 -3.56 -5.78
CA TRP A 172 -9.57 -2.95 -4.58
C TRP A 172 -8.06 -2.72 -4.69
N ILE A 173 -7.27 -3.66 -5.22
CA ILE A 173 -5.83 -3.43 -5.42
C ILE A 173 -5.56 -2.35 -6.49
N ARG A 174 -6.50 -2.15 -7.41
CA ARG A 174 -6.50 -1.12 -8.46
C ARG A 174 -7.22 0.17 -8.07
N ARG A 175 -7.64 0.34 -6.81
CA ARG A 175 -8.47 1.48 -6.35
C ARG A 175 -7.88 2.89 -6.59
N PHE A 176 -6.59 2.97 -6.96
CA PHE A 176 -5.89 4.21 -7.25
C PHE A 176 -5.50 4.37 -8.72
N ASP A 177 -5.87 3.43 -9.59
CA ASP A 177 -5.64 3.49 -11.03
C ASP A 177 -6.38 4.67 -11.70
#